data_AF-A0A2N0NTP1-F1
#
_entry.id   AF-A0A2N0NTP1-F1
#
_cell.length_a   1.000
_cell.length_b   1.000
_cell.length_c   1.000
_cell.angle_alpha   90.00
_cell.angle_beta   90.00
_cell.angle_gamma   90.00
#
_symmetry.space_group_name_H-M   'P 1'
#
loop_
_entity.id
_entity.type
_entity.pdbx_description
1 polymer ?
#
loop_
_entity_poly.entity_id
_entity_poly.type
_entity_poly.pdbx_seq_one_letter_code
_entity_poly.pdbx_strand_id
1 'polypeptide(L)'
;GKEAKKADSDTAHGLGAYILLVRGTRVMLTANLQTDAGLVNGSMGTVQDIIFKEDQGPPSLPIAVLISFDNYKGPTITSLEGKRVVPIVPIRRTWNGKSGAPCSRLQIPFRLAWVRLLAET
;
A
#
# COMPACT_ATOMS: atom_id res chain seq x y z
N GLY A 1 -0.19 -18.50 -9.30
CA GLY A 1 -0.59 -19.89 -9.00
C GLY A 1 -1.45 -19.98 -7.74
N LYS A 2 -2.04 -21.14 -7.45
CA LYS A 2 -2.84 -21.37 -6.22
C LYS A 2 -2.04 -21.07 -4.94
N GLU A 3 -0.74 -21.38 -4.94
CA GLU A 3 0.16 -21.09 -3.83
C GLU A 3 0.34 -19.59 -3.59
N ALA A 4 0.51 -18.81 -4.67
CA ALA A 4 0.68 -17.36 -4.58
C ALA A 4 -0.53 -16.63 -3.97
N LYS A 5 -1.75 -17.11 -4.21
CA LYS A 5 -2.98 -16.55 -3.61
C LYS A 5 -3.11 -16.84 -2.11
N LYS A 6 -2.55 -17.97 -1.65
CA LYS A 6 -2.66 -18.44 -0.25
C LYS A 6 -1.50 -18.00 0.64
N ALA A 7 -0.38 -17.54 0.06
CA ALA A 7 0.77 -17.11 0.83
C ALA A 7 0.39 -15.94 1.77
N ASP A 8 0.84 -15.99 3.02
CA ASP A 8 0.74 -14.85 3.92
C ASP A 8 1.61 -13.67 3.44
N SER A 9 1.54 -12.55 4.15
CA SER A 9 2.26 -11.36 3.76
C SER A 9 3.76 -11.47 3.98
N ASP A 10 4.22 -12.25 4.95
CA ASP A 10 5.65 -12.38 5.26
C ASP A 10 6.36 -13.21 4.17
N THR A 11 5.74 -14.32 3.78
CA THR A 11 6.14 -15.13 2.63
C THR A 11 6.14 -14.30 1.34
N ALA A 12 5.20 -13.35 1.22
CA ALA A 12 5.07 -12.46 0.06
C ALA A 12 5.82 -11.12 0.24
N HIS A 13 6.83 -11.07 1.10
CA HIS A 13 7.71 -9.91 1.31
C HIS A 13 6.97 -8.59 1.58
N GLY A 14 6.03 -8.63 2.53
CA GLY A 14 5.28 -7.46 3.00
C GLY A 14 4.00 -7.15 2.22
N LEU A 15 3.69 -7.88 1.14
CA LEU A 15 2.47 -7.65 0.36
C LEU A 15 1.31 -8.49 0.89
N GLY A 16 0.21 -7.87 1.31
CA GLY A 16 -1.00 -8.59 1.72
C GLY A 16 -1.70 -9.30 0.55
N ALA A 17 -2.42 -10.39 0.83
CA ALA A 17 -3.25 -11.05 -0.19
C ALA A 17 -4.45 -10.18 -0.59
N TYR A 18 -5.03 -9.50 0.40
CA TYR A 18 -6.09 -8.51 0.25
C TYR A 18 -5.75 -7.31 1.14
N ILE A 19 -6.15 -6.12 0.71
CA ILE A 19 -6.08 -4.90 1.52
C ILE A 19 -7.37 -4.12 1.31
N LEU A 20 -8.02 -3.73 2.40
CA LEU A 20 -9.19 -2.85 2.38
C LEU A 20 -8.68 -1.45 2.69
N LEU A 21 -8.71 -0.58 1.69
CA LEU A 21 -8.32 0.82 1.83
C LEU A 21 -9.55 1.68 1.64
N VAL A 22 -9.77 2.61 2.57
CA VAL A 22 -10.70 3.71 2.40
C VAL A 22 -9.97 5.02 2.66
N ARG A 23 -10.56 6.11 2.17
CA ARG A 23 -10.07 7.44 2.50
C ARG A 23 -10.03 7.64 4.02
N GLY A 24 -8.99 8.28 4.53
CA GLY A 24 -8.77 8.47 5.96
C GLY A 24 -8.14 7.28 6.68
N THR A 25 -8.00 6.10 6.04
CA THR A 25 -7.34 4.94 6.67
C THR A 25 -5.88 5.24 6.98
N ARG A 26 -5.44 4.85 8.19
CA ARG A 26 -4.03 4.84 8.57
C ARG A 26 -3.35 3.58 8.03
N VAL A 27 -2.23 3.78 7.36
CA VAL A 27 -1.45 2.70 6.72
C VAL A 27 0.01 2.80 7.13
N MET A 28 0.67 1.65 7.07
CA MET A 28 2.12 1.52 7.23
C MET A 28 2.70 0.96 5.94
N LEU A 29 3.74 1.63 5.42
CA LEU A 29 4.49 1.17 4.26
C LEU A 29 5.27 -0.11 4.61
N THR A 30 5.22 -1.12 3.75
CA THR A 30 5.88 -2.43 3.99
C THR A 30 7.15 -2.63 3.15
N ALA A 31 7.61 -1.57 2.47
CA ALA A 31 8.76 -1.61 1.59
C ALA A 31 9.59 -0.34 1.71
N ASN A 32 10.91 -0.45 1.50
CA ASN A 32 11.76 0.70 1.26
C ASN A 32 11.57 1.14 -0.19
N LEU A 33 11.06 2.36 -0.40
CA LEU A 33 10.84 2.93 -1.73
C LEU A 33 11.81 4.07 -2.02
N GLN A 34 12.08 4.93 -1.03
CA GLN A 34 13.00 6.05 -1.14
C GLN A 34 13.54 6.42 0.25
N THR A 35 14.63 5.77 0.64
CA THR A 35 15.18 5.84 2.01
C THR A 35 15.72 7.22 2.36
N ASP A 36 16.34 7.90 1.41
CA ASP A 36 16.87 9.27 1.51
C ASP A 36 15.78 10.31 1.80
N ALA A 37 14.57 10.10 1.30
CA ALA A 37 13.43 10.99 1.50
C ALA A 37 12.48 10.57 2.65
N GLY A 38 12.73 9.40 3.26
CA GLY A 38 11.95 8.88 4.40
C GLY A 38 10.78 7.95 4.06
N LEU A 39 10.73 7.39 2.83
CA LEU A 39 9.79 6.32 2.45
C LEU A 39 10.42 4.95 2.69
N VAL A 40 10.39 4.53 3.95
CA VAL A 40 10.98 3.27 4.43
C VAL A 40 9.90 2.31 4.91
N ASN A 41 10.25 1.03 5.03
CA ASN A 41 9.40 0.06 5.71
C ASN A 41 9.14 0.54 7.15
N GLY A 42 7.87 0.62 7.53
CA GLY A 42 7.41 1.20 8.79
C GLY A 42 6.93 2.65 8.67
N SER A 43 7.15 3.34 7.54
CA SER A 43 6.67 4.72 7.36
C SER A 43 5.14 4.77 7.44
N MET A 44 4.64 5.63 8.32
CA MET A 44 3.22 5.78 8.60
C MET A 44 2.61 6.89 7.76
N GLY A 45 1.39 6.67 7.29
CA GLY A 45 0.66 7.65 6.49
C GLY A 45 -0.86 7.46 6.51
N THR A 46 -1.55 8.44 5.93
CA THR A 46 -3.01 8.46 5.82
C THR A 46 -3.40 8.44 4.34
N VAL A 47 -4.33 7.54 3.99
CA VAL A 47 -4.90 7.48 2.64
C VAL A 47 -5.72 8.73 2.38
N GLN A 48 -5.32 9.52 1.39
CA GLN A 48 -6.05 10.71 0.97
C GLN A 48 -6.91 10.46 -0.26
N ASP A 49 -6.50 9.56 -1.14
CA ASP A 49 -7.30 9.16 -2.30
C ASP A 49 -6.83 7.83 -2.90
N ILE A 50 -7.66 7.21 -3.73
CA ILE A 50 -7.36 5.95 -4.42
C ILE A 50 -7.68 6.13 -5.91
N ILE A 51 -6.65 6.02 -6.75
CA ILE A 51 -6.76 6.27 -8.18
C ILE A 51 -6.90 4.94 -8.92
N PHE A 52 -8.04 4.73 -9.56
CA PHE A 52 -8.28 3.61 -10.46
C PHE A 52 -8.14 4.04 -11.91
N LYS A 53 -8.03 3.05 -12.80
CA LYS A 53 -8.23 3.29 -14.23
C LYS A 53 -9.69 3.71 -14.45
N GLU A 54 -9.94 4.47 -15.51
CA GLU A 54 -11.29 4.77 -15.97
C GLU A 54 -12.13 3.48 -16.06
N ASP A 55 -13.38 3.58 -15.61
CA ASP A 55 -14.35 2.48 -15.49
C ASP A 55 -13.91 1.29 -14.61
N GLN A 56 -12.88 1.45 -13.79
CA GLN A 56 -12.47 0.46 -12.80
C GLN A 56 -12.71 0.91 -11.37
N GLY A 57 -12.93 -0.06 -10.50
CA GLY A 57 -13.02 0.12 -9.07
C GLY A 57 -12.72 -1.21 -8.36
N PRO A 58 -12.92 -1.28 -7.04
CA PRO A 58 -12.81 -2.54 -6.30
C PRO A 58 -13.64 -3.65 -6.98
N PRO A 59 -13.10 -4.88 -7.13
CA PRO A 59 -11.87 -5.42 -6.54
C PRO A 59 -10.60 -5.24 -7.40
N SER A 60 -10.63 -4.38 -8.43
CA SER A 60 -9.45 -4.11 -9.27
C SER A 60 -8.32 -3.50 -8.46
N LEU A 61 -7.09 -3.66 -8.91
CA LEU A 61 -5.93 -3.02 -8.28
C LEU A 61 -5.86 -1.55 -8.72
N PRO A 62 -5.71 -0.58 -7.79
CA PRO A 62 -5.57 0.82 -8.17
C PRO A 62 -4.24 1.06 -8.90
N ILE A 63 -4.22 2.10 -9.73
CA ILE A 63 -3.02 2.61 -10.38
C ILE A 63 -2.07 3.18 -9.32
N ALA A 64 -2.62 3.96 -8.39
CA ALA A 64 -1.88 4.52 -7.27
C ALA A 64 -2.82 4.81 -6.09
N VAL A 65 -2.23 4.85 -4.89
CA VAL A 65 -2.90 5.35 -3.68
C VAL A 65 -2.17 6.61 -3.26
N LEU A 66 -2.91 7.70 -3.07
CA LEU A 66 -2.34 8.98 -2.65
C LEU A 66 -2.25 9.00 -1.12
N ILE A 67 -1.03 9.10 -0.59
CA ILE A 67 -0.77 9.06 0.86
C ILE A 67 -0.19 10.38 1.33
N SER A 68 -0.69 10.87 2.47
CA SER A 68 0.02 11.87 3.26
C SER A 68 0.83 11.15 4.34
N PHE A 69 2.16 11.13 4.20
CA PHE A 69 3.07 10.50 5.15
C PHE A 69 3.47 11.45 6.27
N ASP A 70 3.58 10.94 7.50
CA ASP A 70 3.78 11.78 8.69
C ASP A 70 5.13 12.52 8.67
N ASN A 71 6.19 11.84 8.22
CA ASN A 71 7.58 12.32 8.32
C ASN A 71 8.30 12.40 6.97
N TYR A 72 7.57 12.33 5.86
CA TYR A 72 8.16 12.39 4.53
C TYR A 72 8.56 13.83 4.18
N LYS A 73 9.80 14.01 3.75
CA LYS A 73 10.38 15.33 3.44
C LYS A 73 10.73 15.51 1.95
N GLY A 74 10.49 14.49 1.13
CA GLY A 74 10.76 14.55 -0.30
C GLY A 74 9.67 15.27 -1.10
N PRO A 75 9.76 15.20 -2.45
CA PRO A 75 8.79 15.82 -3.35
C PRO A 75 7.38 15.25 -3.17
N THR A 76 6.38 16.14 -3.16
CA THR A 76 4.95 15.80 -3.06
C THR A 76 4.17 16.49 -4.16
N ILE A 77 3.01 15.93 -4.51
CA ILE A 77 1.98 16.65 -5.27
C ILE A 77 0.93 17.22 -4.32
N THR A 78 0.16 18.19 -4.79
CA THR A 78 -0.96 18.78 -4.06
C THR A 78 -2.25 18.12 -4.52
N SER A 79 -2.96 17.48 -3.61
CA SER A 79 -4.32 16.96 -3.88
C SER A 79 -5.31 18.10 -4.15
N LEU A 80 -6.50 17.77 -4.67
CA LEU A 80 -7.58 18.75 -4.90
C LEU A 80 -7.99 19.51 -3.64
N GLU A 81 -7.76 18.95 -2.45
CA GLU A 81 -8.02 19.57 -1.15
C GLU A 81 -6.81 20.32 -0.56
N GLY A 82 -5.77 20.58 -1.36
CA GLY A 82 -4.58 21.31 -0.90
C GLY A 82 -3.61 20.50 -0.03
N LYS A 83 -3.86 19.21 0.21
CA LYS A 83 -2.98 18.35 1.02
C LYS A 83 -1.78 17.86 0.22
N ARG A 84 -0.60 17.86 0.84
CA ARG A 84 0.62 17.24 0.30
C ARG A 84 0.51 15.72 0.34
N VAL A 85 0.65 15.08 -0.82
CA VAL A 85 0.52 13.64 -0.99
C VAL A 85 1.61 13.05 -1.87
N VAL A 86 1.87 11.76 -1.67
CA VAL A 86 2.78 10.94 -2.44
C VAL A 86 1.97 9.82 -3.11
N PRO A 87 2.04 9.67 -4.44
CA PRO A 87 1.43 8.54 -5.11
C PRO A 87 2.26 7.27 -4.89
N ILE A 88 1.65 6.25 -4.27
CA ILE A 88 2.26 4.94 -4.10
C ILE A 88 1.61 3.95 -5.06
N VAL A 89 2.44 3.37 -5.92
CA VAL A 89 2.02 2.43 -6.97
C VAL A 89 2.18 0.97 -6.52
N PRO A 90 1.48 0.02 -7.15
CA PRO A 90 1.70 -1.40 -6.87
C PRO A 90 3.13 -1.85 -7.16
N ILE A 91 3.67 -2.70 -6.30
CA ILE A 91 4.97 -3.35 -6.51
C ILE A 91 4.80 -4.84 -6.70
N ARG A 92 5.72 -5.45 -7.45
CA ARG A 92 5.78 -6.90 -7.65
C ARG A 92 6.81 -7.53 -6.71
N ARG A 93 6.42 -8.58 -6.01
CA ARG A 93 7.33 -9.46 -5.26
C ARG A 93 7.27 -10.87 -5.83
N THR A 94 8.40 -11.56 -5.82
CA THR A 94 8.58 -12.93 -6.30
C THR A 94 9.24 -13.78 -5.22
N TRP A 95 8.81 -15.04 -5.09
CA TRP A 95 9.37 -15.99 -4.13
C TRP A 95 9.17 -17.43 -4.64
N ASN A 96 9.86 -18.40 -4.04
CA ASN A 96 9.67 -19.81 -4.35
C ASN A 96 8.56 -20.40 -3.47
N GLY A 97 7.57 -21.03 -4.10
CA GLY A 97 6.50 -21.75 -3.42
C GLY A 97 7.00 -23.01 -2.73
N LYS A 98 6.15 -23.63 -1.88
CA LYS A 98 6.51 -24.85 -1.14
C LYS A 98 6.85 -26.02 -2.06
N SER A 99 6.25 -26.04 -3.25
CA SER A 99 6.54 -27.00 -4.33
C SER A 99 7.82 -26.70 -5.12
N GLY A 100 8.54 -25.63 -4.80
CA GLY A 100 9.66 -25.11 -5.60
C GLY A 100 9.22 -24.26 -6.80
N ALA A 101 7.92 -24.17 -7.10
CA ALA A 101 7.43 -23.37 -8.22
C ALA A 101 7.54 -21.85 -7.95
N PRO A 102 7.97 -21.03 -8.93
CA PRO A 102 8.05 -19.60 -8.76
C PRO A 102 6.66 -18.97 -8.58
N CYS A 103 6.53 -18.13 -7.56
CA CYS A 103 5.33 -17.38 -7.22
C CYS A 103 5.58 -15.88 -7.34
N SER A 104 4.53 -15.11 -7.64
CA SER A 104 4.59 -13.65 -7.59
C SER A 104 3.28 -13.03 -7.12
N ARG A 105 3.37 -11.82 -6.56
CA ARG A 105 2.24 -10.98 -6.13
C ARG A 105 2.50 -9.54 -6.56
N LEU A 106 1.48 -8.93 -7.17
CA LEU A 106 1.42 -7.50 -7.46
C LEU A 106 0.40 -6.88 -6.51
N GLN A 107 0.82 -5.94 -5.68
CA GLN A 107 -0.04 -5.30 -4.68
C GLN A 107 0.55 -3.95 -4.25
N ILE A 108 -0.28 -3.07 -3.70
CA ILE A 108 0.18 -1.86 -3.02
C ILE A 108 0.96 -2.26 -1.74
N PRO A 109 2.16 -1.69 -1.48
CA PRO A 109 3.00 -2.08 -0.34
C PRO A 109 2.54 -1.46 0.99
N PHE A 110 1.29 -1.70 1.38
CA PHE A 110 0.76 -1.26 2.68
C PHE A 110 0.28 -2.43 3.52
N ARG A 111 0.27 -2.20 4.83
CA ARG A 111 -0.57 -2.88 5.81
C ARG A 111 -1.42 -1.84 6.53
N LEU A 112 -2.58 -2.24 7.02
CA LEU A 112 -3.38 -1.41 7.90
C LEU A 112 -2.57 -1.12 9.16
N ALA A 113 -2.38 0.16 9.46
CA ALA A 113 -1.95 0.55 10.79
C ALA A 113 -3.18 0.45 11.71
N TRP A 114 -2.95 0.04 12.95
CA TRP A 114 -4.00 -0.28 13.92
C TRP A 114 -5.15 0.72 13.88
N VAL A 115 -6.36 0.22 13.67
CA VAL A 115 -7.58 1.02 13.66
C VAL A 115 -7.80 1.52 15.09
N ARG A 116 -7.66 2.82 15.33
CA ARG A 116 -8.34 3.45 16.46
C ARG A 116 -9.70 3.87 15.94
N LEU A 117 -10.73 3.06 16.22
CA LEU A 117 -12.11 3.53 16.14
C LEU A 117 -12.22 4.65 17.18
N LEU A 118 -12.33 5.89 16.74
CA LEU A 118 -12.92 6.93 17.58
C LEU A 118 -14.41 6.78 17.37
N ALA A 119 -15.09 6.09 18.29
CA ALA A 119 -16.51 6.27 18.42
C ALA A 119 -16.72 7.74 18.80
N GLU A 120 -17.35 8.50 17.90
CA GLU A 120 -17.83 9.84 18.24
C GLU A 120 -18.88 9.72 19.35
N THR A 121 -18.76 10.61 20.33
CA THR A 121 -19.47 10.71 21.61
C THR A 121 -20.98 10.80 21.50
#